data_AF-D0MW91-F1
#
_entry.id   AF-D0MW91-F1
#
_cell.length_a   1.000
_cell.length_b   1.000
_cell.length_c   1.000
_cell.angle_alpha   90.00
_cell.angle_beta   90.00
_cell.angle_gamma   90.00
#
_symmetry.space_group_name_H-M   'P 1'
#
loop_
_entity.id
_entity.type
_entity.pdbx_description
1 polymer ?
#
loop_
_entity_poly.entity_id
_entity_poly.type
_entity_poly.pdbx_seq_one_letter_code
_entity_poly.pdbx_strand_id
1 'polypeptide(L)'
;MAGAPRRKNFTDVEDLALLRQTHADRPFLRQRGGIMAAWEALATKLVADENFPRNKLSGKTASGRFDKLVEAHRAAAEKSAKASGVDEDEDESKKVILLDDLVAMLDDHAAKTAAAKAAELQKREREEETSLVARRPAMESLKESGDDSTPVKKRKETGLKDLLINIKEKELAERQAVRELEAECRRREREEDRDESARARREANEQMLRLVSVIGDAVLAVVKANKGD
;
A
#
# COMPACT_ATOMS: atom_id res chain seq x y z
N MET A 1 -26.31 9.57 49.01
CA MET A 1 -25.08 9.35 48.21
C MET A 1 -25.48 8.71 46.89
N ALA A 2 -25.70 9.50 45.84
CA ALA A 2 -25.95 8.95 44.51
C ALA A 2 -24.65 8.30 44.01
N GLY A 3 -24.67 6.99 43.78
CA GLY A 3 -23.51 6.26 43.27
C GLY A 3 -23.03 6.85 41.96
N ALA A 4 -21.71 6.95 41.79
CA ALA A 4 -21.10 7.43 40.55
C ALA A 4 -21.73 6.74 39.33
N PRO A 5 -22.09 7.49 38.27
CA PRO A 5 -22.76 6.91 37.12
C PRO A 5 -21.90 5.79 36.53
N ARG A 6 -22.50 4.60 36.36
CA ARG A 6 -21.85 3.44 35.72
C ARG A 6 -21.34 3.86 34.35
N ARG A 7 -20.13 3.44 33.98
CA ARG A 7 -19.56 3.74 32.66
C ARG A 7 -20.51 3.23 31.58
N LYS A 8 -21.05 4.13 30.75
CA LYS A 8 -21.92 3.79 29.62
C LYS A 8 -21.09 3.04 28.58
N ASN A 9 -21.42 1.77 28.34
CA ASN A 9 -20.80 0.96 27.29
C ASN A 9 -21.06 1.56 25.90
N PHE A 10 -20.22 1.22 24.93
CA PHE A 10 -20.47 1.56 23.54
C PHE A 10 -21.65 0.76 23.00
N THR A 11 -22.51 1.42 22.24
CA THR A 11 -23.62 0.78 21.52
C THR A 11 -23.21 0.49 20.09
N ASP A 12 -24.00 -0.32 19.39
CA ASP A 12 -23.73 -0.68 18.00
C ASP A 12 -23.71 0.54 17.06
N VAL A 13 -24.58 1.50 17.31
CA VAL A 13 -24.63 2.78 16.59
C VAL A 13 -23.38 3.61 16.88
N GLU A 14 -22.93 3.66 18.14
CA GLU A 14 -21.70 4.36 18.52
C GLU A 14 -20.47 3.73 17.86
N ASP A 15 -20.39 2.39 17.80
CA ASP A 15 -19.30 1.67 17.15
C ASP A 15 -19.30 1.89 15.64
N LEU A 16 -20.47 1.84 15.01
CA LEU A 16 -20.60 2.05 13.57
C LEU A 16 -20.21 3.48 13.18
N ALA A 17 -20.63 4.48 13.95
CA ALA A 17 -20.21 5.87 13.77
C ALA A 17 -18.69 6.03 13.97
N LEU A 18 -18.13 5.41 15.01
CA LEU A 18 -16.69 5.42 15.28
C LEU A 18 -15.89 4.82 14.12
N LEU A 19 -16.32 3.67 13.60
CA LEU A 19 -15.65 2.99 12.49
C LEU A 19 -15.74 3.82 11.20
N ARG A 20 -16.90 4.42 10.89
CA ARG A 20 -17.07 5.28 9.71
C ARG A 20 -16.12 6.48 9.76
N GLN A 21 -16.07 7.15 10.90
CA GLN A 21 -15.18 8.30 11.07
C GLN A 21 -13.71 7.88 11.06
N THR A 22 -13.37 6.71 11.62
CA THR A 22 -12.01 6.16 11.60
C THR A 22 -11.56 5.82 10.19
N HIS A 23 -12.45 5.28 9.36
CA HIS A 23 -12.19 5.01 7.95
C HIS A 23 -11.96 6.30 7.15
N ALA A 24 -12.71 7.37 7.45
CA ALA A 24 -12.56 8.68 6.80
C ALA A 24 -11.26 9.40 7.20
N ASP A 25 -10.97 9.50 8.50
CA ASP A 25 -9.85 10.31 9.02
C ASP A 25 -8.51 9.54 9.09
N ARG A 26 -8.57 8.21 9.13
CA ARG A 26 -7.42 7.28 9.20
C ARG A 26 -6.37 7.69 10.25
N PRO A 27 -6.76 7.89 11.51
CA PRO A 27 -5.87 8.39 12.56
C PRO A 27 -4.66 7.46 12.82
N PHE A 28 -4.81 6.16 12.56
CA PHE A 28 -3.77 5.14 12.73
C PHE A 28 -2.66 5.19 11.66
N LEU A 29 -2.86 5.89 10.54
CA LEU A 29 -1.86 6.06 9.48
C LEU A 29 -0.99 7.31 9.67
N ARG A 30 -1.20 8.08 10.74
CA ARG A 30 -0.41 9.28 10.99
C ARG A 30 1.03 8.93 11.38
N GLN A 31 1.96 9.84 11.04
CA GLN A 31 3.36 9.71 11.44
C GLN A 31 3.52 9.62 12.97
N ARG A 32 4.62 8.99 13.41
CA ARG A 32 4.95 8.81 14.83
C ARG A 32 4.93 10.18 15.54
N GLY A 33 4.15 10.28 16.62
CA GLY A 33 3.93 11.52 17.38
C GLY A 33 2.63 12.26 17.03
N GLY A 34 2.00 12.00 15.88
CA GLY A 34 0.74 12.62 15.47
C GLY A 34 -0.52 11.76 15.68
N ILE A 35 -0.36 10.48 15.98
CA ILE A 35 -1.45 9.49 16.06
C ILE A 35 -2.48 9.90 17.13
N MET A 36 -2.04 10.21 18.35
CA MET A 36 -2.96 10.60 19.43
C MET A 36 -3.69 11.91 19.17
N ALA A 37 -3.04 12.88 18.53
CA ALA A 37 -3.69 14.13 18.15
C ALA A 37 -4.79 13.89 17.09
N ALA A 38 -4.57 12.96 16.16
CA ALA A 38 -5.58 12.60 15.18
C ALA A 38 -6.76 11.84 15.81
N TRP A 39 -6.51 10.96 16.79
CA TRP A 39 -7.59 10.34 17.56
C TRP A 39 -8.38 11.37 18.38
N GLU A 40 -7.72 12.38 18.96
CA GLU A 40 -8.40 13.45 19.70
C GLU A 40 -9.25 14.33 18.77
N ALA A 41 -8.73 14.66 17.59
CA ALA A 41 -9.48 15.38 16.56
C ALA A 41 -10.70 14.58 16.09
N LEU A 42 -10.53 13.27 15.84
CA LEU A 42 -11.63 12.38 15.50
C LEU A 42 -12.69 12.35 16.60
N ALA A 43 -12.28 12.22 17.85
CA ALA A 43 -13.21 12.20 18.99
C ALA A 43 -13.97 13.53 19.12
N THR A 44 -13.30 14.66 18.87
CA THR A 44 -13.92 15.98 18.87
C THR A 44 -14.95 16.11 17.76
N LYS A 45 -14.67 15.60 16.55
CA LYS A 45 -15.64 15.58 15.44
C LYS A 45 -16.87 14.75 15.76
N LEU A 46 -16.68 13.55 16.31
CA LEU A 46 -17.80 12.68 16.70
C LEU A 46 -18.67 13.33 17.77
N VAL A 47 -18.08 13.99 18.77
CA VAL A 47 -18.85 14.69 19.82
C VAL A 47 -19.57 15.92 19.29
N ALA A 48 -19.05 16.56 18.24
CA ALA A 48 -19.71 17.70 17.59
C ALA A 48 -20.87 17.29 16.67
N ASP A 49 -20.95 16.02 16.28
CA ASP A 49 -22.03 15.49 15.45
C ASP A 49 -23.29 15.24 16.30
N GLU A 50 -24.40 15.89 15.94
CA GLU A 50 -25.69 15.75 16.63
C GLU A 50 -26.25 14.32 16.56
N ASN A 51 -25.84 13.55 15.55
CA ASN A 51 -26.24 12.15 15.36
C ASN A 51 -25.41 11.18 16.22
N PHE A 52 -24.37 11.65 16.91
CA PHE A 52 -23.56 10.80 17.78
C PHE A 52 -24.16 10.74 19.20
N PRO A 53 -24.54 9.54 19.70
CA PRO A 53 -25.30 9.42 20.96
C PRO A 53 -24.55 9.84 22.24
N ARG A 54 -23.25 10.13 22.12
CA ARG A 54 -22.33 10.29 23.25
C ARG A 54 -21.75 11.71 23.28
N ASN A 55 -22.08 12.42 24.36
CA ASN A 55 -21.68 13.80 24.61
C ASN A 55 -20.20 14.02 24.99
N LYS A 56 -19.47 12.94 25.30
CA LYS A 56 -18.04 13.01 25.65
C LYS A 56 -17.30 11.78 25.16
N LEU A 57 -16.29 12.02 24.34
CA LEU A 57 -15.36 11.02 23.84
C LEU A 57 -13.95 11.63 23.86
N SER A 58 -12.96 10.85 24.30
CA SER A 58 -11.54 11.23 24.18
C SER A 58 -10.87 10.37 23.13
N GLY A 59 -9.80 10.88 22.52
CA GLY A 59 -9.02 10.12 21.53
C GLY A 59 -8.52 8.79 22.09
N LYS A 60 -8.13 8.76 23.37
CA LYS A 60 -7.70 7.52 24.04
C LYS A 60 -8.82 6.50 24.19
N THR A 61 -10.05 6.95 24.44
CA THR A 61 -11.22 6.06 24.53
C THR A 61 -11.63 5.57 23.14
N ALA A 62 -11.58 6.45 22.12
CA ALA A 62 -11.86 6.10 20.74
C ALA A 62 -10.87 5.06 20.21
N SER A 63 -9.56 5.29 20.37
CA SER A 63 -8.52 4.36 19.94
C SER A 63 -8.65 3.01 20.65
N GLY A 64 -8.82 3.02 21.99
CA GLY A 64 -8.97 1.78 22.75
C GLY A 64 -10.27 1.02 22.46
N ARG A 65 -11.32 1.69 21.96
CA ARG A 65 -12.53 1.00 21.48
C ARG A 65 -12.30 0.41 20.09
N PHE A 66 -11.67 1.16 19.20
CA PHE A 66 -11.28 0.70 17.87
C PHE A 66 -10.41 -0.56 17.94
N ASP A 67 -9.37 -0.57 18.78
CA ASP A 67 -8.48 -1.73 18.94
C ASP A 67 -9.27 -2.98 19.36
N LYS A 68 -10.22 -2.85 20.29
CA LYS A 68 -11.08 -3.96 20.71
C LYS A 68 -12.00 -4.47 19.60
N LEU A 69 -12.52 -3.59 18.75
CA LEU A 69 -13.35 -3.98 17.62
C LEU A 69 -12.53 -4.74 16.58
N VAL A 70 -11.31 -4.29 16.30
CA VAL A 70 -10.37 -4.98 15.40
C VAL A 70 -9.98 -6.35 15.95
N GLU A 71 -9.66 -6.46 17.25
CA GLU A 71 -9.35 -7.74 17.89
C GLU A 71 -10.52 -8.72 17.82
N ALA A 72 -11.73 -8.26 18.16
CA ALA A 72 -12.94 -9.06 18.09
C ALA A 72 -13.22 -9.54 16.66
N HIS A 73 -13.04 -8.67 15.67
CA HIS A 73 -13.21 -8.99 14.26
C HIS A 73 -12.22 -10.06 13.77
N ARG A 74 -10.93 -9.91 14.08
CA ARG A 74 -9.91 -10.91 13.73
C ARG A 74 -10.22 -12.27 14.37
N ALA A 75 -10.66 -12.28 15.63
CA ALA A 75 -11.06 -13.49 16.32
C ALA A 75 -12.34 -14.12 15.76
N ALA A 76 -13.28 -13.31 15.26
CA ALA A 76 -14.49 -13.78 14.60
C ALA A 76 -14.17 -14.38 13.23
N ALA A 77 -13.36 -13.71 12.40
CA ALA A 77 -12.93 -14.22 11.09
C ALA A 77 -12.26 -15.61 11.20
N GLU A 78 -11.43 -15.82 12.24
CA GLU A 78 -10.80 -17.12 12.50
C GLU A 78 -11.80 -18.23 12.88
N LYS A 79 -12.94 -17.84 13.48
CA LYS A 79 -14.02 -18.75 13.89
C LYS A 79 -15.03 -18.99 12.78
N SER A 80 -15.39 -17.97 12.01
CA SER A 80 -16.32 -18.07 10.86
C SER A 80 -15.70 -18.87 9.71
N ALA A 81 -14.37 -18.82 9.53
CA ALA A 81 -13.66 -19.76 8.66
C ALA A 81 -13.89 -21.25 9.03
N LYS A 82 -14.37 -21.53 10.24
CA LYS A 82 -14.66 -22.88 10.76
C LYS A 82 -16.17 -23.19 10.84
N ALA A 83 -17.06 -22.22 10.64
CA ALA A 83 -18.51 -22.40 10.73
C ALA A 83 -19.23 -21.38 9.83
N SER A 84 -19.78 -21.85 8.70
CA SER A 84 -20.54 -21.02 7.76
C SER A 84 -22.03 -21.32 7.87
N GLY A 85 -22.84 -20.30 8.14
CA GLY A 85 -24.31 -20.40 8.08
C GLY A 85 -25.04 -19.57 9.14
N VAL A 86 -24.70 -18.29 9.31
CA VAL A 86 -25.48 -17.36 10.15
C VAL A 86 -25.95 -16.21 9.25
N ASP A 87 -27.25 -15.97 9.25
CA ASP A 87 -27.86 -14.75 8.70
C ASP A 87 -27.51 -13.59 9.66
N GLU A 88 -26.64 -12.68 9.23
CA GLU A 88 -26.22 -11.52 10.02
C GLU A 88 -27.16 -10.32 9.77
N ASP A 89 -27.41 -9.52 10.81
CA ASP A 89 -28.20 -8.30 10.71
C ASP A 89 -27.53 -7.27 9.77
N GLU A 90 -28.31 -6.45 9.05
CA GLU A 90 -27.76 -5.50 8.06
C GLU A 90 -26.71 -4.52 8.63
N ASP A 91 -26.88 -4.09 9.89
CA ASP A 91 -25.93 -3.19 10.56
C ASP A 91 -24.69 -3.92 11.08
N GLU A 92 -24.81 -5.22 11.39
CA GLU A 92 -23.66 -6.07 11.68
C GLU A 92 -22.85 -6.29 10.40
N SER A 93 -23.51 -6.59 9.28
CA SER A 93 -22.88 -6.73 7.97
C SER A 93 -22.11 -5.48 7.54
N LYS A 94 -22.68 -4.28 7.72
CA LYS A 94 -21.99 -3.01 7.43
C LYS A 94 -20.75 -2.81 8.30
N LYS A 95 -20.78 -3.21 9.58
CA LYS A 95 -19.61 -3.12 10.46
C LYS A 95 -18.52 -4.09 10.03
N VAL A 96 -18.89 -5.32 9.68
CA VAL A 96 -17.94 -6.35 9.22
C VAL A 96 -17.21 -5.86 7.98
N ILE A 97 -17.93 -5.41 6.94
CA ILE A 97 -17.32 -4.86 5.72
C ILE A 97 -16.36 -3.71 6.04
N LEU A 98 -16.77 -2.80 6.93
CA LEU A 98 -15.94 -1.66 7.30
C LEU A 98 -14.71 -2.06 8.12
N LEU A 99 -14.83 -3.11 8.93
CA LEU A 99 -13.72 -3.68 9.70
C LEU A 99 -12.75 -4.44 8.79
N ASP A 100 -13.24 -5.15 7.78
CA ASP A 100 -12.41 -5.78 6.74
C ASP A 100 -11.51 -4.74 6.06
N ASP A 101 -12.10 -3.64 5.57
CA ASP A 101 -11.37 -2.55 4.92
C ASP A 101 -10.35 -1.89 5.86
N LEU A 102 -10.74 -1.62 7.11
CA LEU A 102 -9.87 -1.03 8.12
C LEU A 102 -8.71 -1.95 8.51
N VAL A 103 -8.95 -3.26 8.62
CA VAL A 103 -7.92 -4.27 8.90
C VAL A 103 -6.95 -4.38 7.72
N ALA A 104 -7.44 -4.42 6.49
CA ALA A 104 -6.59 -4.45 5.30
C ALA A 104 -5.65 -3.23 5.25
N MET A 105 -6.17 -2.02 5.54
CA MET A 105 -5.34 -0.82 5.62
C MET A 105 -4.29 -0.86 6.74
N LEU A 106 -4.61 -1.45 7.89
CA LEU A 106 -3.66 -1.62 8.99
C LEU A 106 -2.53 -2.59 8.61
N ASP A 107 -2.88 -3.72 8.02
CA ASP A 107 -1.92 -4.76 7.63
C ASP A 107 -1.02 -4.28 6.49
N ASP A 108 -1.57 -3.58 5.49
CA ASP A 108 -0.80 -2.93 4.43
C ASP A 108 0.21 -1.91 4.97
N HIS A 109 -0.21 -1.09 5.93
CA HIS A 109 0.67 -0.12 6.56
C HIS A 109 1.76 -0.80 7.39
N ALA A 110 1.43 -1.85 8.13
CA ALA A 110 2.39 -2.66 8.86
C ALA A 110 3.41 -3.31 7.91
N ALA A 111 2.96 -3.88 6.80
CA ALA A 111 3.84 -4.48 5.78
C ALA A 111 4.77 -3.45 5.15
N LYS A 112 4.26 -2.27 4.76
CA LYS A 112 5.07 -1.18 4.19
C LYS A 112 6.12 -0.67 5.18
N THR A 113 5.75 -0.49 6.44
CA THR A 113 6.69 -0.02 7.47
C THR A 113 7.74 -1.08 7.82
N ALA A 114 7.39 -2.37 7.82
CA ALA A 114 8.35 -3.46 8.00
C ALA A 114 9.32 -3.56 6.82
N ALA A 115 8.82 -3.47 5.58
CA ALA A 115 9.64 -3.49 4.38
C ALA A 115 10.63 -2.32 4.32
N ALA A 116 10.18 -1.11 4.70
CA ALA A 116 11.06 0.06 4.77
C ALA A 116 12.19 -0.13 5.78
N LYS A 117 11.89 -0.65 6.98
CA LYS A 117 12.91 -0.95 7.99
C LYS A 117 13.88 -2.04 7.54
N ALA A 118 13.37 -3.10 6.89
CA ALA A 118 14.21 -4.18 6.37
C ALA A 118 15.15 -3.68 5.27
N ALA A 119 14.66 -2.81 4.37
CA ALA A 119 15.48 -2.19 3.33
C ALA A 119 16.57 -1.27 3.92
N GLU A 120 16.23 -0.49 4.95
CA GLU A 120 17.20 0.35 5.66
C GLU A 120 18.28 -0.49 6.35
N LEU A 121 17.90 -1.59 7.00
CA LEU A 121 18.83 -2.51 7.63
C LEU A 121 19.76 -3.15 6.59
N GLN A 122 19.23 -3.66 5.47
CA GLN A 122 20.05 -4.22 4.39
C GLN A 122 20.99 -3.19 3.78
N LYS A 123 20.54 -1.94 3.63
CA LYS A 123 21.42 -0.86 3.15
C LYS A 123 22.57 -0.64 4.12
N ARG A 124 22.29 -0.59 5.42
CA ARG A 124 23.32 -0.45 6.46
C ARG A 124 24.29 -1.63 6.46
N GLU A 125 23.81 -2.86 6.36
CA GLU A 125 24.65 -4.05 6.27
C GLU A 125 25.57 -4.01 5.05
N ARG A 126 25.05 -3.61 3.87
CA ARG A 126 25.86 -3.42 2.66
C ARG A 126 26.90 -2.30 2.82
N GLU A 127 26.55 -1.21 3.48
CA GLU A 127 27.50 -0.12 3.80
C GLU A 127 28.59 -0.60 4.78
N GLU A 128 28.24 -1.40 5.78
CA GLU A 128 29.20 -2.01 6.70
C GLU A 128 30.11 -3.01 5.96
N GLU A 129 29.56 -3.90 5.13
CA GLU A 129 30.32 -4.86 4.30
C GLU A 129 31.28 -4.15 3.35
N THR A 130 30.81 -3.14 2.61
CA THR A 130 31.66 -2.35 1.71
C THR A 130 32.76 -1.61 2.47
N SER A 131 32.46 -1.10 3.67
CA SER A 131 33.47 -0.47 4.53
C SER A 131 34.53 -1.46 5.01
N LEU A 132 34.15 -2.71 5.31
CA LEU A 132 35.06 -3.77 5.73
C LEU A 132 35.96 -4.22 4.58
N VAL A 133 35.40 -4.35 3.37
CA VAL A 133 36.15 -4.66 2.15
C VAL A 133 37.19 -3.57 1.87
N ALA A 134 36.88 -2.29 2.11
CA ALA A 134 37.84 -1.20 1.97
C ALA A 134 38.93 -1.19 3.07
N ARG A 135 38.58 -1.55 4.32
CA ARG A 135 39.53 -1.58 5.45
C ARG A 135 40.50 -2.76 5.40
N ARG A 136 40.08 -3.91 4.88
CA ARG A 136 40.91 -5.14 4.82
C ARG A 136 42.26 -4.96 4.09
N PRO A 137 42.33 -4.45 2.85
CA PRO A 137 43.60 -4.23 2.16
C PRO A 137 44.46 -3.15 2.83
N ALA A 138 43.85 -2.14 3.46
CA ALA A 138 44.59 -1.14 4.23
C ALA A 138 45.25 -1.75 5.47
N MET A 139 44.54 -2.60 6.23
CA MET A 139 45.11 -3.30 7.39
C MET A 139 46.15 -4.37 7.00
N GLU A 140 45.95 -5.05 5.86
CA GLU A 140 46.92 -6.02 5.34
C GLU A 140 48.22 -5.34 4.90
N SER A 141 48.14 -4.16 4.26
CA SER A 141 49.32 -3.36 3.89
C SER A 141 50.12 -2.87 5.10
N LEU A 142 49.45 -2.57 6.22
CA LEU A 142 50.09 -2.16 7.46
C LEU A 142 50.80 -3.35 8.13
N LYS A 143 50.20 -4.55 8.07
CA LYS A 143 50.78 -5.79 8.60
C LYS A 143 51.97 -6.30 7.78
N GLU A 144 51.92 -6.15 6.44
CA GLU A 144 53.03 -6.49 5.52
C GLU A 144 54.19 -5.48 5.61
N SER A 145 53.96 -4.26 6.10
CA SER A 145 55.03 -3.26 6.33
C SER A 145 55.76 -3.40 7.67
N GLY A 146 55.30 -4.30 8.55
CA GLY A 146 55.88 -4.53 9.88
C GLY A 146 56.85 -5.70 9.97
N ASP A 147 56.95 -6.54 8.93
CA ASP A 147 57.84 -7.69 8.89
C ASP A 147 58.44 -7.87 7.49
N ASP A 148 59.73 -8.07 7.47
CA ASP A 148 60.61 -8.42 6.36
C ASP A 148 60.97 -7.35 5.29
N SER A 149 62.27 -7.07 5.26
CA SER A 149 62.96 -6.44 4.14
C SER A 149 63.19 -7.49 3.05
N THR A 150 62.48 -7.46 1.92
CA THR A 150 63.02 -7.90 0.61
C THR A 150 62.09 -7.55 -0.57
N PRO A 151 62.64 -7.27 -1.78
CA PRO A 151 61.84 -6.76 -2.90
C PRO A 151 61.40 -7.89 -3.85
N VAL A 152 60.09 -8.19 -3.91
CA VAL A 152 59.50 -9.02 -4.98
C VAL A 152 58.18 -8.38 -5.45
N LYS A 153 58.24 -7.50 -6.46
CA LYS A 153 57.04 -6.81 -6.99
C LYS A 153 57.06 -6.71 -8.50
N LYS A 154 56.35 -7.62 -9.21
CA LYS A 154 55.78 -7.39 -10.57
C LYS A 154 54.51 -8.21 -10.89
N ARG A 155 54.28 -9.39 -10.29
CA ARG A 155 53.13 -10.27 -10.66
C ARG A 155 51.78 -9.96 -10.00
N LYS A 156 51.74 -9.32 -8.83
CA LYS A 156 50.48 -9.01 -8.12
C LYS A 156 49.75 -7.76 -8.67
N GLU A 157 50.50 -6.84 -9.28
CA GLU A 157 49.97 -5.57 -9.81
C GLU A 157 49.10 -5.75 -11.06
N THR A 158 49.41 -6.73 -11.90
CA THR A 158 48.63 -7.05 -13.11
C THR A 158 47.25 -7.62 -12.76
N GLY A 159 47.16 -8.52 -11.77
CA GLY A 159 45.87 -9.09 -11.35
C GLY A 159 44.92 -8.06 -10.75
N LEU A 160 45.43 -7.04 -10.05
CA LEU A 160 44.60 -5.93 -9.54
C LEU A 160 44.08 -5.02 -10.66
N LYS A 161 44.89 -4.77 -11.69
CA LYS A 161 44.48 -4.00 -12.88
C LYS A 161 43.41 -4.75 -13.66
N ASP A 162 43.57 -6.05 -13.84
CA ASP A 162 42.58 -6.89 -14.53
C ASP A 162 41.24 -6.96 -13.77
N LEU A 163 41.27 -7.02 -12.43
CA LEU A 163 40.04 -6.99 -11.63
C LEU A 163 39.32 -5.63 -11.75
N LEU A 164 40.07 -4.53 -11.77
CA LEU A 164 39.52 -3.17 -11.91
C LEU A 164 38.90 -2.95 -13.29
N ILE A 165 39.52 -3.50 -14.35
CA ILE A 165 38.97 -3.48 -15.72
C ILE A 165 37.65 -4.24 -15.76
N ASN A 166 37.59 -5.47 -15.22
CA ASN A 166 36.37 -6.27 -15.17
C ASN A 166 35.22 -5.56 -14.41
N ILE A 167 35.53 -4.88 -13.30
CA ILE A 167 34.53 -4.11 -12.55
C ILE A 167 34.01 -2.95 -13.39
N LYS A 168 34.90 -2.23 -14.08
CA LYS A 168 34.53 -1.10 -14.94
C LYS A 168 33.71 -1.55 -16.16
N GLU A 169 34.03 -2.70 -16.74
CA GLU A 169 33.26 -3.29 -17.84
C GLU A 169 31.85 -3.68 -17.39
N LYS A 170 31.70 -4.30 -16.22
CA LYS A 170 30.39 -4.62 -15.64
C LYS A 170 29.57 -3.37 -15.34
N GLU A 171 30.19 -2.35 -14.76
CA GLU A 171 29.54 -1.07 -14.47
C GLU A 171 29.05 -0.38 -15.75
N LEU A 172 29.82 -0.47 -16.84
CA LEU A 172 29.42 0.06 -18.15
C LEU A 172 28.30 -0.76 -18.79
N ALA A 173 28.35 -2.09 -18.68
CA ALA A 173 27.32 -2.99 -19.19
C ALA A 173 25.98 -2.79 -18.48
N GLU A 174 25.97 -2.65 -17.15
CA GLU A 174 24.75 -2.34 -16.39
C GLU A 174 24.15 -0.99 -16.79
N ARG A 175 24.99 0.04 -16.96
CA ARG A 175 24.53 1.36 -17.44
C ARG A 175 23.97 1.29 -18.87
N GLN A 176 24.48 0.41 -19.72
CA GLN A 176 23.94 0.17 -21.06
C GLN A 176 22.58 -0.55 -20.98
N ALA A 177 22.48 -1.60 -20.18
CA ALA A 177 21.23 -2.35 -19.98
C ALA A 177 20.10 -1.46 -19.44
N VAL A 178 20.40 -0.55 -18.50
CA VAL A 178 19.40 0.41 -17.98
C VAL A 178 18.89 1.32 -19.10
N ARG A 179 19.77 1.83 -19.96
CA ARG A 179 19.37 2.68 -21.10
C ARG A 179 18.54 1.92 -22.12
N GLU A 180 18.85 0.65 -22.34
CA GLU A 180 18.10 -0.23 -23.25
C GLU A 180 16.71 -0.54 -22.71
N LEU A 181 16.59 -0.91 -21.43
CA LEU A 181 15.29 -1.12 -20.78
C LEU A 181 14.43 0.14 -20.79
N GLU A 182 15.02 1.31 -20.54
CA GLU A 182 14.29 2.58 -20.61
C GLU A 182 13.84 2.90 -22.06
N ALA A 183 14.66 2.55 -23.05
CA ALA A 183 14.27 2.67 -24.46
C ALA A 183 13.15 1.69 -24.84
N GLU A 184 13.18 0.47 -24.32
CA GLU A 184 12.13 -0.54 -24.51
C GLU A 184 10.82 -0.14 -23.84
N CYS A 185 10.85 0.34 -22.59
CA CYS A 185 9.69 0.89 -21.91
C CYS A 185 9.04 2.01 -22.72
N ARG A 186 9.85 2.97 -23.22
CA ARG A 186 9.35 4.04 -24.10
C ARG A 186 8.79 3.52 -25.43
N ARG A 187 9.31 2.41 -25.97
CA ARG A 187 8.76 1.81 -27.19
C ARG A 187 7.42 1.14 -26.91
N ARG A 188 7.32 0.43 -25.80
CA ARG A 188 6.12 -0.25 -25.35
C ARG A 188 4.99 0.73 -25.03
N GLU A 189 5.29 1.82 -24.34
CA GLU A 189 4.31 2.89 -24.06
C GLU A 189 3.69 3.45 -25.36
N ARG A 190 4.51 3.73 -26.37
CA ARG A 190 4.02 4.18 -27.68
C ARG A 190 3.22 3.13 -28.45
N GLU A 191 3.43 1.85 -28.16
CA GLU A 191 2.64 0.76 -28.74
C GLU A 191 1.30 0.63 -28.01
N GLU A 192 1.31 0.70 -26.68
CA GLU A 192 0.12 0.74 -25.84
C GLU A 192 -0.78 1.93 -26.18
N ASP A 193 -0.22 3.12 -26.41
CA ASP A 193 -0.96 4.32 -26.87
C ASP A 193 -1.67 4.09 -28.22
N ARG A 194 -0.98 3.42 -29.16
CA ARG A 194 -1.57 3.09 -30.48
C ARG A 194 -2.68 2.08 -30.33
N ASP A 195 -2.49 1.08 -29.48
CA ASP A 195 -3.48 0.04 -29.21
C ASP A 195 -4.71 0.60 -28.48
N GLU A 196 -4.50 1.49 -27.51
CA GLU A 196 -5.58 2.18 -26.80
C GLU A 196 -6.37 3.08 -27.76
N SER A 197 -5.68 3.83 -28.62
CA SER A 197 -6.33 4.62 -29.67
C SER A 197 -7.11 3.73 -30.65
N ALA A 198 -6.60 2.54 -30.99
CA ALA A 198 -7.29 1.58 -31.84
C ALA A 198 -8.52 0.96 -31.15
N ARG A 199 -8.43 0.64 -29.85
CA ARG A 199 -9.55 0.16 -29.03
C ARG A 199 -10.65 1.20 -28.91
N ALA A 200 -10.30 2.44 -28.56
CA ALA A 200 -11.25 3.55 -28.48
C ALA A 200 -11.99 3.78 -29.81
N ARG A 201 -11.29 3.67 -30.95
CA ARG A 201 -11.92 3.73 -32.28
C ARG A 201 -12.89 2.57 -32.52
N ARG A 202 -12.53 1.34 -32.14
CA ARG A 202 -13.42 0.17 -32.26
C ARG A 202 -14.67 0.35 -31.40
N GLU A 203 -14.50 0.76 -30.15
CA GLU A 203 -15.62 1.00 -29.23
C GLU A 203 -16.54 2.12 -29.73
N ALA A 204 -15.98 3.23 -30.21
CA ALA A 204 -16.77 4.30 -30.81
C ALA A 204 -17.54 3.83 -32.05
N ASN A 205 -16.91 3.01 -32.90
CA ASN A 205 -17.57 2.41 -34.05
C ASN A 205 -18.69 1.44 -33.62
N GLU A 206 -18.48 0.62 -32.60
CA GLU A 206 -19.50 -0.27 -32.06
C GLU A 206 -20.68 0.50 -31.46
N GLN A 207 -20.41 1.55 -30.68
CA GLN A 207 -21.46 2.41 -30.11
C GLN A 207 -22.29 3.07 -31.20
N MET A 208 -21.64 3.57 -32.26
CA MET A 208 -22.32 4.14 -33.42
C MET A 208 -23.19 3.10 -34.15
N LEU A 209 -22.68 1.88 -34.37
CA LEU A 209 -23.46 0.80 -34.97
C LEU A 209 -24.68 0.42 -34.11
N ARG A 210 -24.53 0.36 -32.78
CA ARG A 210 -25.65 0.12 -31.86
C ARG A 210 -26.70 1.23 -31.99
N LEU A 211 -26.30 2.49 -32.02
CA LEU A 211 -27.23 3.62 -32.18
C LEU A 211 -27.97 3.56 -33.52
N VAL A 212 -27.26 3.27 -34.61
CA VAL A 212 -27.87 3.09 -35.95
C VAL A 212 -28.87 1.94 -35.94
N SER A 213 -28.57 0.83 -35.25
CA SER A 213 -29.52 -0.28 -35.09
C SER A 213 -30.79 0.17 -34.37
N VAL A 214 -30.66 0.86 -33.21
CA VAL A 214 -31.83 1.33 -32.44
C VAL A 214 -32.69 2.30 -33.26
N ILE A 215 -32.06 3.24 -33.98
CA ILE A 215 -32.78 4.17 -34.86
C ILE A 215 -33.46 3.41 -36.00
N GLY A 216 -32.78 2.43 -36.61
CA GLY A 216 -33.35 1.58 -37.65
C GLY A 216 -34.59 0.82 -37.18
N ASP A 217 -34.55 0.24 -35.99
CA ASP A 217 -35.69 -0.46 -35.37
C ASP A 217 -36.86 0.49 -35.10
N ALA A 218 -36.58 1.70 -34.61
CA ALA A 218 -37.60 2.74 -34.38
C ALA A 218 -38.25 3.19 -35.69
N VAL A 219 -37.47 3.42 -36.75
CA VAL A 219 -37.99 3.78 -38.08
C VAL A 219 -38.84 2.64 -38.65
N LEU A 220 -38.39 1.38 -38.52
CA LEU A 220 -39.17 0.22 -38.94
C LEU A 220 -40.49 0.10 -38.18
N ALA A 221 -40.51 0.40 -36.88
CA ALA A 221 -41.74 0.41 -36.08
C ALA A 221 -42.73 1.48 -36.56
N VAL A 222 -42.25 2.70 -36.85
CA VAL A 222 -43.09 3.79 -37.39
C VAL A 222 -43.64 3.44 -38.77
N VAL A 223 -42.82 2.87 -39.66
CA VAL A 223 -43.25 2.46 -41.00
C VAL A 223 -44.30 1.34 -40.93
N LYS A 224 -44.16 0.39 -39.99
CA LYS A 224 -45.17 -0.65 -39.76
C LYS A 224 -46.48 -0.07 -39.23
N ALA A 225 -46.42 0.87 -38.29
CA ALA A 225 -47.60 1.55 -37.76
C ALA A 225 -48.35 2.31 -38.87
N ASN A 226 -47.63 2.96 -39.79
CA ASN A 226 -48.22 3.73 -40.88
C ASN A 226 -48.75 2.88 -42.07
N LYS A 227 -48.45 1.58 -42.13
CA LYS A 227 -48.95 0.64 -43.15
C LYS A 227 -50.09 -0.25 -42.65
N GLY A 228 -50.49 -0.10 -41.39
CA GLY A 228 -51.52 -0.90 -40.73
C GLY A 228 -52.92 -0.28 -40.72
N ASP A 229 -53.11 0.90 -41.34
CA ASP A 229 -54.40 1.52 -41.69
C ASP A 229 -54.62 1.43 -43.21
#